data_AF-A0A3J4MEB6-F1
#
_entry.id   AF-A0A3J4MEB6-F1
#
_cell.length_a   1.000
_cell.length_b   1.000
_cell.length_c   1.000
_cell.angle_alpha   90.00
_cell.angle_beta   90.00
_cell.angle_gamma   90.00
#
_symmetry.space_group_name_H-M   'P 1'
#
loop_
_entity.id
_entity.type
_entity.pdbx_description
1 polymer ?
#
loop_
_entity_poly.entity_id
_entity_poly.type
_entity_poly.pdbx_seq_one_letter_code
_entity_poly.pdbx_strand_id
1 'polypeptide(L)'
;MHTLSLLAALSNQITFIMTQQGDIYTVIPQVILSEPCVCQVQILSVRNGTGGQSHTQQKQTLSLPANQPIELSRLSVNISSEDSVKIILTVSNGQSLHLSQQWPSSAR
;
A
#
# COMPACT_ATOMS: atom_id res chain seq x y z
N MET A 1 26.48 7.16 -30.30
CA MET A 1 26.14 6.29 -29.15
C MET A 1 24.65 6.05 -29.18
N HIS A 2 24.19 4.79 -29.13
CA HIS A 2 22.76 4.48 -29.13
C HIS A 2 22.27 4.51 -27.68
N THR A 3 21.59 5.57 -27.29
CA THR A 3 20.84 5.62 -26.03
C THR A 3 19.64 4.69 -26.16
N LEU A 4 19.77 3.49 -25.57
CA LEU A 4 18.66 2.57 -25.41
C LEU A 4 17.75 3.15 -24.31
N SER A 5 16.72 3.90 -24.71
CA SER A 5 15.68 4.34 -23.78
C SER A 5 14.77 3.15 -23.50
N LEU A 6 14.90 2.53 -22.33
CA LEU A 6 13.89 1.59 -21.83
C LEU A 6 12.63 2.38 -21.52
N LEU A 7 11.61 2.23 -22.37
CA LEU A 7 10.24 2.56 -21.99
C LEU A 7 9.83 1.58 -20.89
N ALA A 8 9.86 2.03 -19.63
CA ALA A 8 9.18 1.32 -18.56
C ALA A 8 7.68 1.30 -18.91
N ALA A 9 7.14 0.12 -19.19
CA ALA A 9 5.69 -0.03 -19.27
C ALA A 9 5.13 0.30 -17.88
N LEU A 10 4.24 1.30 -17.79
CA LEU A 10 3.54 1.63 -16.55
C LEU A 10 2.67 0.44 -16.16
N SER A 11 3.21 -0.44 -15.32
CA SER A 11 2.48 -1.58 -14.77
C SER A 11 1.65 -1.14 -13.58
N ASN A 12 0.46 -1.73 -13.45
CA ASN A 12 -0.35 -1.62 -12.24
C ASN A 12 0.46 -2.09 -11.03
N GLN A 13 0.69 -1.21 -10.05
CA GLN A 13 1.52 -1.54 -8.89
C GLN A 13 1.05 -0.85 -7.61
N ILE A 14 1.34 -1.50 -6.49
CA ILE A 14 1.18 -0.95 -5.15
C ILE A 14 2.57 -0.80 -4.53
N THR A 15 2.81 0.33 -3.90
CA THR A 15 4.03 0.61 -3.13
C THR A 15 3.67 1.18 -1.76
N PHE A 16 4.61 1.13 -0.82
CA PHE A 16 4.43 1.73 0.50
C PHE A 16 5.57 2.69 0.76
N ILE A 17 5.26 3.97 0.95
CA ILE A 17 6.22 4.94 1.46
C ILE A 17 6.18 4.88 2.98
N MET A 18 7.35 4.86 3.60
CA MET A 18 7.48 4.78 5.04
C MET A 18 8.42 5.86 5.55
N THR A 19 8.04 6.48 6.67
CA THR A 19 8.93 7.31 7.49
C THR A 19 8.87 6.82 8.93
N GLN A 20 10.00 6.92 9.63
CA GLN A 20 10.13 6.48 11.01
C GLN A 20 10.67 7.62 11.86
N GLN A 21 10.04 7.84 13.02
CA GLN A 21 10.50 8.76 14.06
C GLN A 21 10.39 8.07 15.42
N GLY A 22 11.52 7.58 15.94
CA GLY A 22 11.52 6.67 17.09
C GLY A 22 10.75 5.39 16.75
N ASP A 23 9.78 5.03 17.59
CA ASP A 23 8.92 3.85 17.41
C ASP A 23 7.68 4.14 16.56
N ILE A 24 7.49 5.38 16.11
CA ILE A 24 6.34 5.76 15.28
C ILE A 24 6.69 5.60 13.80
N TYR A 25 5.97 4.71 13.14
CA TYR A 25 6.04 4.49 11.69
C TYR A 25 4.82 5.14 11.03
N THR A 26 5.07 6.05 10.09
CA THR A 26 4.04 6.56 9.18
C THR A 26 4.15 5.82 7.86
N VAL A 27 3.12 5.05 7.52
CA VAL A 27 3.02 4.26 6.28
C VAL A 27 1.97 4.89 5.37
N ILE A 28 2.37 5.16 4.13
CA ILE A 28 1.54 5.77 3.08
C ILE A 28 1.48 4.78 1.92
N PRO A 29 0.39 3.98 1.83
CA PRO A 29 0.16 3.12 0.68
C PRO A 29 -0.12 3.96 -0.56
N GLN A 30 0.56 3.64 -1.67
CA GLN A 30 0.37 4.25 -2.97
C GLN A 30 -0.01 3.21 -4.01
N VAL A 31 -0.77 3.65 -5.01
CA VAL A 31 -1.07 2.86 -6.21
C VAL A 31 -0.75 3.65 -7.46
N ILE A 32 -0.21 2.98 -8.48
CA ILE A 32 -0.12 3.48 -9.86
C ILE A 32 -0.92 2.52 -10.72
N LEU A 33 -1.82 3.04 -11.54
CA LEU A 33 -2.64 2.26 -12.46
C LEU A 33 -2.32 2.60 -13.91
N SER A 34 -2.39 1.62 -14.81
CA SER A 34 -2.22 1.81 -16.26
C SER A 34 -3.48 2.40 -16.92
N GLU A 35 -4.65 2.15 -16.34
CA GLU A 35 -5.95 2.64 -16.81
C GLU A 35 -6.77 3.22 -15.64
N PRO A 36 -7.59 4.25 -15.88
CA PRO A 36 -8.43 4.82 -14.83
C PRO A 36 -9.55 3.86 -14.43
N CYS A 37 -9.96 3.86 -13.16
CA CYS A 37 -11.05 3.01 -12.68
C CYS A 37 -11.89 3.68 -11.58
N VAL A 38 -13.11 3.17 -11.39
CA VAL A 38 -13.78 3.23 -10.09
C VAL A 38 -13.41 1.93 -9.36
N CYS A 39 -12.55 2.05 -8.36
CA CYS A 39 -11.96 0.91 -7.67
C CYS A 39 -12.36 0.88 -6.19
N GLN A 40 -12.56 -0.33 -5.69
CA GLN A 40 -12.63 -0.61 -4.27
C GLN A 40 -11.21 -0.74 -3.72
N VAL A 41 -10.89 0.11 -2.75
CA VAL A 41 -9.64 0.12 -2.00
C VAL A 41 -9.93 -0.41 -0.61
N GLN A 42 -9.22 -1.46 -0.21
CA GLN A 42 -9.30 -2.03 1.13
C GLN A 42 -7.93 -2.03 1.79
N ILE A 43 -7.86 -1.53 3.02
CA ILE A 43 -6.66 -1.52 3.84
C ILE A 43 -6.96 -2.29 5.12
N LEU A 44 -6.20 -3.35 5.35
CA LEU A 44 -6.20 -4.12 6.58
C LEU A 44 -4.91 -3.83 7.33
N SER A 45 -4.98 -3.43 8.59
CA SER A 45 -3.81 -3.25 9.47
C SER A 45 -3.97 -4.09 10.72
N VAL A 46 -2.96 -4.87 11.04
CA VAL A 46 -2.86 -5.66 12.27
C VAL A 46 -1.52 -5.33 12.92
N ARG A 47 -1.55 -4.97 14.20
CA ARG A 47 -0.35 -4.92 15.05
C ARG A 47 -0.57 -5.78 16.28
N ASN A 48 0.33 -6.71 16.55
CA ASN A 48 0.37 -7.46 17.81
C ASN A 48 1.61 -7.03 18.58
N GLY A 49 1.42 -6.56 19.80
CA GLY A 49 2.51 -6.21 20.71
C GLY A 49 2.23 -6.71 22.12
N THR A 50 3.18 -6.50 23.02
CA THR A 50 3.05 -6.91 24.44
C THR A 50 1.89 -6.22 25.15
N GLY A 51 1.57 -4.98 24.76
CA GLY A 51 0.43 -4.21 25.26
C GLY A 51 -0.92 -4.57 24.63
N GLY A 52 -0.96 -5.54 23.70
CA GLY A 52 -2.19 -6.04 23.08
C GLY A 52 -2.19 -5.99 21.54
N GLN A 53 -3.35 -6.32 20.97
CA GLN A 53 -3.58 -6.35 19.53
C GLN A 53 -4.41 -5.15 19.08
N SER A 54 -4.02 -4.55 17.97
CA SER A 54 -4.86 -3.61 17.22
C SER A 54 -5.17 -4.19 15.84
N HIS A 55 -6.41 -4.03 15.41
CA HIS A 55 -6.90 -4.49 14.13
C HIS A 55 -7.79 -3.40 13.52
N THR A 56 -7.50 -3.02 12.28
CA THR A 56 -8.26 -1.99 11.55
C THR A 56 -8.51 -2.48 10.14
N GLN A 57 -9.74 -2.33 9.68
CA GLN A 57 -10.13 -2.56 8.29
C GLN A 57 -10.82 -1.30 7.78
N GLN A 58 -10.29 -0.74 6.70
CA GLN A 58 -10.88 0.38 5.98
C GLN A 58 -11.22 -0.07 4.57
N LYS A 59 -12.37 0.36 4.07
CA LYS A 59 -12.85 -0.01 2.75
C LYS A 59 -13.55 1.19 2.13
N GLN A 60 -13.10 1.61 0.97
CA GLN A 60 -13.61 2.79 0.28
C GLN A 60 -13.63 2.56 -1.22
N THR A 61 -14.66 3.09 -1.90
CA THR A 61 -14.69 3.16 -3.36
C THR A 61 -14.17 4.52 -3.80
N LEU A 62 -13.18 4.54 -4.69
CA LEU A 62 -12.51 5.74 -5.18
C LEU A 62 -12.47 5.76 -6.71
N SER A 63 -12.57 6.94 -7.31
CA SER A 63 -12.19 7.13 -8.71
C SER A 63 -10.69 7.40 -8.77
N LEU A 64 -9.95 6.48 -9.40
CA LEU A 64 -8.50 6.52 -9.48
C LEU A 64 -8.05 6.82 -10.92
N PRO A 65 -7.22 7.84 -11.14
CA PRO A 65 -6.65 8.14 -12.45
C PRO A 65 -5.50 7.17 -12.78
N ALA A 66 -5.14 7.10 -14.06
CA ALA A 66 -3.99 6.35 -14.55
C ALA A 66 -2.68 7.16 -14.48
N ASN A 67 -1.56 6.43 -14.62
CA ASN A 67 -0.23 6.93 -14.95
C ASN A 67 0.41 7.90 -13.95
N GLN A 68 -0.11 7.95 -12.72
CA GLN A 68 0.50 8.71 -11.63
C GLN A 68 0.30 7.99 -10.29
N PRO A 69 1.25 8.13 -9.34
CA PRO A 69 1.08 7.66 -7.97
C PRO A 69 -0.05 8.40 -7.25
N ILE A 70 -0.93 7.63 -6.62
CA ILE A 70 -2.00 8.14 -5.77
C ILE A 70 -1.78 7.63 -4.35
N GLU A 71 -1.67 8.55 -3.39
CA GLU A 71 -1.70 8.25 -1.96
C GLU A 71 -3.12 7.86 -1.55
N LEU A 72 -3.27 6.70 -0.92
CA LEU A 72 -4.58 6.16 -0.57
C LEU A 72 -4.96 6.43 0.89
N SER A 73 -3.97 6.48 1.78
CA SER A 73 -4.17 6.81 3.19
C SER A 73 -2.84 7.18 3.85
N ARG A 74 -2.91 7.59 5.13
CA ARG A 74 -1.76 7.78 6.00
C ARG A 74 -2.01 7.05 7.32
N LEU A 75 -1.24 6.00 7.56
CA LEU A 75 -1.35 5.16 8.75
C LEU A 75 -0.20 5.48 9.69
N SER A 76 -0.50 5.84 10.93
CA SER A 76 0.51 6.00 11.98
C SER A 76 0.42 4.81 12.93
N VAL A 77 1.49 4.03 13.03
CA VAL A 77 1.56 2.84 13.86
C VAL A 77 2.77 2.96 14.77
N ASN A 78 2.56 2.78 16.07
CA ASN A 78 3.66 2.66 17.02
C ASN A 78 4.11 1.18 17.06
N ILE A 79 5.38 0.91 16.76
CA ILE A 79 5.94 -0.44 16.60
C ILE A 79 7.24 -0.53 17.41
N SER A 80 7.19 -1.29 18.51
CA SER A 80 8.37 -1.64 19.32
C SER A 80 9.10 -2.87 18.76
N SER A 81 10.29 -3.20 19.28
CA SER A 81 11.12 -4.33 18.80
C SER A 81 10.43 -5.70 18.84
N GLU A 82 9.55 -5.92 19.82
CA GLU A 82 8.81 -7.18 20.01
C GLU A 82 7.46 -7.19 19.29
N ASP A 83 7.09 -6.09 18.62
CA ASP A 83 5.81 -5.99 17.93
C ASP A 83 5.90 -6.63 16.54
N SER A 84 4.80 -7.27 16.13
CA SER A 84 4.58 -7.63 14.73
C SER A 84 3.54 -6.72 14.12
N VAL A 85 3.79 -6.28 12.89
CA VAL A 85 2.84 -5.47 12.13
C VAL A 85 2.60 -6.08 10.74
N LYS A 86 1.37 -5.98 10.26
CA LYS A 86 0.97 -6.38 8.93
C LYS A 86 -0.08 -5.42 8.39
N ILE A 87 0.25 -4.76 7.29
CA ILE A 87 -0.64 -3.88 6.54
C ILE A 87 -0.84 -4.49 5.16
N ILE A 88 -2.07 -4.83 4.79
CA ILE A 88 -2.43 -5.35 3.47
C ILE A 88 -3.27 -4.30 2.75
N LEU A 89 -2.84 -3.91 1.56
CA LEU A 89 -3.59 -3.06 0.66
C LEU A 89 -4.10 -3.91 -0.51
N THR A 90 -5.40 -3.87 -0.74
CA THR A 90 -6.07 -4.46 -1.90
C THR A 90 -6.74 -3.37 -2.72
N VAL A 91 -6.53 -3.38 -4.04
CA VAL A 91 -7.19 -2.49 -4.99
C VAL A 91 -7.85 -3.34 -6.07
N SER A 92 -9.16 -3.23 -6.25
CA SER A 92 -9.90 -4.01 -7.24
C SER A 92 -10.98 -3.20 -7.93
N ASN A 93 -11.18 -3.42 -9.24
CA ASN A 93 -12.32 -2.87 -9.98
C ASN A 93 -13.51 -3.85 -10.08
N GLY A 94 -13.41 -5.02 -9.45
CA GLY A 94 -14.42 -6.08 -9.54
C GLY A 94 -14.42 -6.86 -10.87
N GLN A 95 -13.43 -6.64 -11.73
CA GLN A 95 -13.27 -7.28 -13.03
C GLN A 95 -11.84 -7.85 -13.16
N SER A 96 -11.04 -7.35 -14.11
CA SER A 96 -9.69 -7.82 -14.40
C SER A 96 -8.62 -7.25 -13.48
N LEU A 97 -8.85 -6.08 -12.87
CA LEU A 97 -7.87 -5.45 -11.98
C LEU A 97 -8.08 -5.95 -10.56
N HIS A 98 -7.10 -6.67 -10.03
CA HIS A 98 -7.02 -7.05 -8.63
C HIS A 98 -5.56 -7.05 -8.16
N LEU A 99 -5.16 -6.01 -7.44
CA LEU A 99 -3.83 -5.86 -6.85
C LEU A 99 -3.90 -6.12 -5.35
N SER A 100 -2.90 -6.81 -4.81
CA SER A 100 -2.76 -6.98 -3.36
C SER A 100 -1.28 -6.96 -3.00
N GLN A 101 -0.91 -6.15 -2.01
CA GLN A 101 0.45 -6.08 -1.48
C GLN A 101 0.45 -5.92 0.02
N GLN A 102 1.53 -6.35 0.66
CA GLN A 102 1.72 -6.31 2.11
C GLN A 102 2.93 -5.46 2.48
N TRP A 103 2.79 -4.69 3.56
CA TRP A 103 3.87 -4.06 4.29
C TRP A 103 3.89 -4.55 5.76
N PRO A 104 5.06 -4.76 6.39
CA PRO A 104 6.37 -4.88 5.75
C PRO A 104 6.35 -5.97 4.67
N SER A 105 7.14 -5.79 3.62
CA SER A 105 7.21 -6.75 2.52
C SER A 105 7.56 -8.12 3.09
N SER A 106 6.85 -9.17 2.67
CA SER A 106 7.12 -10.54 3.10
C SER A 106 8.42 -11.12 2.52
N ALA A 107 9.35 -10.27 2.06
CA ALA A 107 10.63 -10.71 1.53
C ALA A 107 11.40 -11.42 2.65
N ARG A 108 11.61 -12.73 2.45
CA ARG A 108 12.65 -13.49 3.16
C ARG A 108 14.01 -12.98 2.77
#